data_AF-A0A7C6K544-F1
#
_entry.id   AF-A0A7C6K544-F1
#
_cell.length_a   1.000
_cell.length_b   1.000
_cell.length_c   1.000
_cell.angle_alpha   90.00
_cell.angle_beta   90.00
_cell.angle_gamma   90.00
#
_symmetry.space_group_name_H-M   'P 1'
#
loop_
_entity.id
_entity.type
_entity.pdbx_description
1 polymer ?
#
loop_
_entity_poly.entity_id
_entity_poly.type
_entity_poly.pdbx_seq_one_letter_code
_entity_poly.pdbx_strand_id
1 'polypeptide(L)'
;TSSCKRYDTGIVLYEQLNNSYRYENYPERTLGEKIRKQRNIKGLTAEELGTLCSISKNTVYSYESNTAIPRPEIMKKIINVLNVDVKYFEDDYYSFVLSENYCEYLKEWRKLLKVEELEEILNISYITYLNWEKGSMMSRNTFDKIRDKLF
;
A
#
# COMPACT_ATOMS: atom_id res chain seq x y z
N THR A 1 -31.76 29.15 12.32
CA THR A 1 -32.40 27.95 11.77
C THR A 1 -31.36 27.16 10.97
N SER A 2 -30.60 26.29 11.63
CA SER A 2 -29.55 25.52 10.95
C SER A 2 -30.07 24.13 10.59
N SER A 3 -30.27 23.95 9.28
CA SER A 3 -30.74 22.74 8.62
C SER A 3 -29.80 21.56 8.89
N CYS A 4 -30.30 20.58 9.65
CA CYS A 4 -29.68 19.27 9.77
C CYS A 4 -29.95 18.52 8.46
N LYS A 5 -28.93 18.41 7.58
CA LYS A 5 -28.99 17.52 6.42
C LYS A 5 -29.07 16.08 6.93
N ARG A 6 -30.29 15.56 7.05
CA ARG A 6 -30.54 14.13 7.23
C ARG A 6 -30.22 13.44 5.90
N TYR A 7 -29.05 12.83 5.80
CA TYR A 7 -28.78 11.90 4.71
C TYR A 7 -29.59 10.63 4.98
N ASP A 8 -30.44 10.27 4.02
CA ASP A 8 -31.28 9.08 4.08
C ASP A 8 -30.37 7.85 4.02
N THR A 9 -30.12 7.25 5.18
CA THR A 9 -29.15 6.16 5.37
C THR A 9 -29.46 4.98 4.44
N GLY A 10 -30.73 4.80 4.05
CA GLY A 10 -31.15 3.79 3.08
C GLY A 10 -30.61 3.99 1.67
N ILE A 11 -30.50 5.24 1.20
CA ILE A 11 -29.96 5.55 -0.14
C ILE A 11 -28.46 5.25 -0.19
N VAL A 12 -27.72 5.67 0.84
CA VAL A 12 -26.26 5.45 0.94
C VAL A 12 -25.94 3.94 1.00
N LEU A 13 -26.70 3.18 1.78
CA LEU A 13 -26.53 1.72 1.87
C LEU A 13 -26.83 1.04 0.53
N TYR A 14 -27.87 1.47 -0.18
CA TYR A 14 -28.21 0.93 -1.50
C TYR A 14 -27.09 1.18 -2.53
N GLU A 15 -26.52 2.39 -2.56
CA GLU A 15 -25.40 2.73 -3.45
C GLU A 15 -24.15 1.90 -3.15
N GLN A 16 -23.82 1.73 -1.86
CA GLN A 16 -22.71 0.88 -1.43
C GLN A 16 -22.91 -0.59 -1.85
N LEU A 17 -24.10 -1.15 -1.61
CA LEU A 17 -24.43 -2.50 -2.01
C LEU A 17 -24.37 -2.67 -3.54
N ASN A 18 -24.98 -1.75 -4.30
CA ASN A 18 -25.00 -1.82 -5.75
C ASN A 18 -23.60 -1.74 -6.37
N ASN A 19 -22.73 -0.90 -5.81
CA ASN A 19 -21.32 -0.86 -6.21
C ASN A 19 -20.61 -2.17 -5.88
N SER A 20 -20.81 -2.75 -4.69
CA SER A 20 -20.23 -4.05 -4.34
C SER A 20 -20.58 -5.12 -5.37
N TYR A 21 -21.85 -5.27 -5.75
CA TYR A 21 -22.27 -6.25 -6.76
C TYR A 21 -21.72 -5.94 -8.16
N ARG A 22 -21.71 -4.67 -8.56
CA ARG A 22 -21.23 -4.25 -9.89
C ARG A 22 -19.75 -4.56 -10.11
N TYR A 23 -18.94 -4.52 -9.05
CA TYR A 23 -17.49 -4.71 -9.11
C TYR A 23 -17.01 -6.03 -8.48
N GLU A 24 -17.93 -6.89 -8.05
CA GLU A 24 -17.61 -8.22 -7.48
C GLU A 24 -16.74 -9.04 -8.45
N ASN A 25 -17.10 -9.02 -9.74
CA ASN A 25 -16.40 -9.71 -10.82
C ASN A 25 -15.39 -8.82 -11.59
N TYR A 26 -14.98 -7.68 -11.02
CA TYR A 26 -13.97 -6.83 -11.65
C TYR A 26 -12.61 -7.55 -11.71
N PRO A 27 -11.82 -7.41 -12.80
CA PRO A 27 -10.49 -8.01 -12.90
C PRO A 27 -9.56 -7.62 -11.75
N GLU A 28 -8.65 -8.53 -11.38
CA GLU A 28 -7.68 -8.36 -10.28
C GLU A 28 -6.28 -8.85 -10.66
N ARG A 29 -5.93 -8.79 -11.95
CA ARG A 29 -4.68 -9.34 -12.49
C ARG A 29 -3.47 -8.47 -12.15
N THR A 30 -3.70 -7.18 -11.91
CA THR A 30 -2.63 -6.23 -11.58
C THR A 30 -2.92 -5.48 -10.29
N LEU A 31 -1.88 -4.89 -9.70
CA LEU A 31 -2.00 -3.99 -8.56
C LEU A 31 -3.03 -2.87 -8.81
N GLY A 32 -2.94 -2.21 -9.98
CA GLY A 32 -3.87 -1.15 -10.37
C GLY A 32 -5.32 -1.61 -10.47
N GLU A 33 -5.56 -2.79 -11.04
CA GLU A 33 -6.90 -3.39 -11.12
C GLU A 33 -7.47 -3.69 -9.72
N LYS A 34 -6.65 -4.25 -8.81
CA LYS A 34 -7.03 -4.49 -7.41
C LYS A 34 -7.36 -3.20 -6.65
N ILE A 35 -6.55 -2.15 -6.79
CA ILE A 35 -6.82 -0.83 -6.20
C ILE A 35 -8.15 -0.28 -6.71
N ARG A 36 -8.36 -0.34 -8.03
CA ARG A 36 -9.59 0.15 -8.66
C ARG A 36 -10.82 -0.62 -8.19
N LYS A 37 -10.74 -1.95 -8.13
CA LYS A 37 -11.84 -2.79 -7.63
C LYS A 37 -12.24 -2.36 -6.22
N GLN A 38 -11.28 -2.34 -5.30
CA GLN A 38 -11.54 -2.00 -3.89
C GLN A 38 -12.04 -0.56 -3.72
N ARG A 39 -11.50 0.39 -4.48
CA ARG A 39 -12.01 1.77 -4.49
C ARG A 39 -13.48 1.81 -4.87
N ASN A 40 -13.87 1.12 -5.93
CA ASN A 40 -15.27 1.13 -6.37
C ASN A 40 -16.19 0.35 -5.42
N ILE A 41 -15.75 -0.75 -4.82
CA ILE A 41 -16.49 -1.47 -3.77
C ILE A 41 -16.76 -0.53 -2.57
N LYS A 42 -15.81 0.34 -2.22
CA LYS A 42 -16.00 1.39 -1.22
C LYS A 42 -16.87 2.56 -1.66
N GLY A 43 -17.34 2.58 -2.91
CA GLY A 43 -18.14 3.65 -3.48
C GLY A 43 -17.38 4.96 -3.67
N LEU A 44 -16.04 4.92 -3.70
CA LEU A 44 -15.20 6.11 -3.82
C LEU A 44 -14.92 6.44 -5.28
N THR A 45 -14.98 7.72 -5.63
CA THR A 45 -14.39 8.26 -6.86
C THR A 45 -12.86 8.32 -6.74
N ALA A 46 -12.16 8.41 -7.88
CA ALA A 46 -10.70 8.60 -7.88
C ALA A 46 -10.28 9.93 -7.21
N GLU A 47 -11.15 10.94 -7.24
CA GLU A 47 -10.93 12.23 -6.58
C GLU A 47 -11.05 12.12 -5.06
N GLU A 48 -12.05 11.39 -4.56
CA GLU A 48 -12.20 11.13 -3.12
C GLU A 48 -11.06 10.28 -2.58
N LEU A 49 -10.68 9.18 -3.27
CA LEU A 49 -9.52 8.38 -2.86
C LEU A 49 -8.24 9.24 -2.86
N GLY A 50 -8.06 10.07 -3.88
CA GLY A 50 -6.94 10.98 -3.97
C GLY A 50 -6.89 11.93 -2.77
N THR A 51 -8.02 12.57 -2.46
CA THR A 51 -8.16 13.48 -1.32
C THR A 51 -7.82 12.78 0.01
N LEU A 52 -8.36 11.59 0.25
CA LEU A 52 -8.11 10.80 1.46
C LEU A 52 -6.64 10.35 1.59
N CYS A 53 -5.95 10.13 0.46
CA CYS A 53 -4.53 9.76 0.44
C CYS A 53 -3.58 10.96 0.33
N SER A 54 -4.11 12.18 0.21
CA SER A 54 -3.34 13.41 -0.06
C SER A 54 -2.55 13.35 -1.39
N ILE A 55 -3.17 12.83 -2.45
CA ILE A 55 -2.62 12.75 -3.81
C ILE A 55 -3.66 13.24 -4.84
N SER A 56 -3.21 13.55 -6.06
CA SER A 56 -4.15 13.99 -7.09
C SER A 56 -5.00 12.83 -7.65
N LYS A 57 -6.17 13.16 -8.18
CA LYS A 57 -7.01 12.22 -8.98
C LYS A 57 -6.20 11.56 -10.11
N ASN A 58 -5.35 12.32 -10.79
CA ASN A 58 -4.54 11.80 -11.90
C ASN A 58 -3.49 10.79 -11.42
N THR A 59 -2.96 10.99 -10.20
CA THR A 59 -2.05 10.04 -9.56
C THR A 59 -2.77 8.71 -9.27
N VAL A 60 -4.01 8.77 -8.75
CA VAL A 60 -4.85 7.58 -8.56
C VAL A 60 -5.06 6.85 -9.89
N TYR A 61 -5.45 7.58 -10.96
CA TYR A 61 -5.61 6.96 -12.27
C TYR A 61 -4.32 6.32 -12.80
N SER A 62 -3.17 6.95 -12.56
CA SER A 62 -1.87 6.40 -12.98
C SER A 62 -1.55 5.07 -12.28
N TYR A 63 -1.97 4.91 -11.02
CA TYR A 63 -1.84 3.64 -10.30
C TYR A 63 -2.82 2.61 -10.85
N GLU A 64 -4.07 2.98 -11.07
CA GLU A 64 -5.12 2.09 -11.58
C GLU A 64 -4.85 1.61 -13.01
N SER A 65 -4.14 2.39 -13.82
CA SER A 65 -3.70 2.02 -15.17
C SER A 65 -2.34 1.32 -15.20
N ASN A 66 -1.71 1.08 -14.04
CA ASN A 66 -0.35 0.53 -13.91
C ASN A 66 0.73 1.37 -14.63
N THR A 67 0.48 2.64 -14.94
CA THR A 67 1.51 3.52 -15.52
C THR A 67 2.44 4.10 -14.44
N ALA A 68 2.07 3.97 -13.18
CA ALA A 68 2.90 4.25 -12.01
C ALA A 68 2.61 3.25 -10.89
N ILE A 69 3.55 3.12 -9.94
CA ILE A 69 3.41 2.27 -8.75
C ILE A 69 3.44 3.16 -7.49
N PRO A 70 2.52 2.98 -6.52
CA PRO A 70 2.54 3.74 -5.28
C PRO A 70 3.85 3.59 -4.49
N ARG A 71 4.35 4.68 -3.92
CA ARG A 71 5.37 4.59 -2.85
C ARG A 71 4.78 3.89 -1.61
N PRO A 72 5.58 3.21 -0.78
CA PRO A 72 5.04 2.43 0.35
C PRO A 72 4.22 3.28 1.32
N GLU A 73 4.56 4.56 1.52
CA GLU A 73 3.80 5.49 2.36
C GLU A 73 2.41 5.78 1.78
N ILE A 74 2.31 5.90 0.45
CA ILE A 74 1.05 6.11 -0.26
C ILE A 74 0.24 4.81 -0.26
N MET A 75 0.89 3.67 -0.49
CA MET A 75 0.22 2.37 -0.44
C MET A 75 -0.38 2.10 0.94
N LYS A 76 0.34 2.44 2.02
CA LYS A 76 -0.17 2.36 3.40
C LYS A 76 -1.45 3.18 3.59
N LYS A 77 -1.51 4.40 3.03
CA LYS A 77 -2.73 5.23 3.06
C LYS A 77 -3.87 4.60 2.27
N ILE A 78 -3.58 4.10 1.07
CA ILE A 78 -4.57 3.42 0.21
C ILE A 78 -5.16 2.21 0.96
N ILE A 79 -4.33 1.35 1.52
CA ILE A 79 -4.73 0.19 2.34
C ILE A 79 -5.65 0.60 3.50
N ASN A 80 -5.29 1.65 4.23
CA ASN A 80 -6.09 2.13 5.36
C ASN A 80 -7.45 2.69 4.91
N VAL A 81 -7.48 3.48 3.83
CA VAL A 81 -8.73 4.06 3.29
C VAL A 81 -9.65 2.96 2.73
N LEU A 82 -9.07 1.99 2.02
CA LEU A 82 -9.80 0.87 1.46
C LEU A 82 -10.16 -0.17 2.52
N ASN A 83 -9.55 -0.13 3.71
CA ASN A 83 -9.75 -1.10 4.79
C ASN A 83 -9.61 -2.55 4.31
N VAL A 84 -8.48 -2.85 3.66
CA VAL A 84 -8.15 -4.16 3.10
C VAL A 84 -6.75 -4.55 3.57
N ASP A 85 -6.55 -5.81 3.95
CA ASP A 85 -5.22 -6.32 4.34
C ASP A 85 -4.20 -6.17 3.21
N VAL A 86 -2.96 -5.79 3.52
CA VAL A 86 -1.88 -5.64 2.53
C VAL A 86 -1.68 -6.89 1.65
N LYS A 87 -1.91 -8.09 2.21
CA LYS A 87 -1.74 -9.38 1.52
C LYS A 87 -2.70 -9.56 0.35
N TYR A 88 -3.85 -8.90 0.37
CA TYR A 88 -4.81 -8.93 -0.75
C TYR A 88 -4.16 -8.49 -2.08
N PHE A 89 -3.19 -7.56 -2.01
CA PHE A 89 -2.54 -7.06 -3.21
C PHE A 89 -1.55 -8.07 -3.82
N GLU A 90 -1.21 -9.15 -3.11
CA GLU A 90 -0.27 -10.20 -3.56
C GLU A 90 1.05 -9.62 -4.09
N ASP A 91 1.61 -8.68 -3.33
CA ASP A 91 2.87 -8.02 -3.65
C ASP A 91 3.86 -8.24 -2.51
N ASP A 92 4.93 -8.98 -2.78
CA ASP A 92 5.95 -9.36 -1.78
C ASP A 92 6.59 -8.13 -1.13
N TYR A 93 6.86 -7.09 -1.91
CA TYR A 93 7.49 -5.87 -1.42
C TYR A 93 6.58 -5.16 -0.42
N TYR A 94 5.31 -4.90 -0.77
CA TYR A 94 4.40 -4.26 0.18
C TYR A 94 4.10 -5.14 1.39
N SER A 95 3.95 -6.44 1.18
CA SER A 95 3.75 -7.42 2.26
C SER A 95 4.89 -7.38 3.27
N PHE A 96 6.12 -7.16 2.80
CA PHE A 96 7.29 -7.00 3.66
C PHE A 96 7.36 -5.62 4.31
N VAL A 97 7.44 -4.53 3.54
CA VAL A 97 7.75 -3.19 4.08
C VAL A 97 6.60 -2.55 4.87
N LEU A 98 5.37 -3.03 4.70
CA LEU A 98 4.20 -2.56 5.44
C LEU A 98 3.81 -3.51 6.59
N SER A 99 4.55 -4.61 6.78
CA SER A 99 4.33 -5.52 7.89
C SER A 99 4.63 -4.85 9.23
N GLU A 100 3.90 -5.26 10.27
CA GLU A 100 4.11 -4.75 11.64
C GLU A 100 5.49 -5.11 12.19
N ASN A 101 6.08 -6.21 11.72
CA ASN A 101 7.38 -6.71 12.16
C ASN A 101 8.55 -6.29 11.25
N TYR A 102 8.34 -5.46 10.24
CA TYR A 102 9.37 -5.01 9.28
C TYR A 102 10.67 -4.56 9.96
N CYS A 103 10.57 -3.62 10.91
CA CYS A 103 11.75 -3.08 11.60
C CYS A 103 12.44 -4.13 12.47
N GLU A 104 11.66 -4.99 13.12
CA GLU A 104 12.19 -5.99 14.04
C GLU A 104 12.87 -7.12 13.28
N TYR A 105 12.28 -7.53 12.15
CA TYR A 105 12.88 -8.48 11.22
C TYR A 105 14.29 -8.04 10.81
N LEU A 106 14.44 -6.78 10.38
CA LEU A 106 15.73 -6.25 9.97
C LEU A 106 16.75 -6.22 11.11
N LYS A 107 16.33 -5.91 12.34
CA LYS A 107 17.22 -5.96 13.51
C LYS A 107 17.69 -7.38 13.80
N GLU A 108 16.78 -8.35 13.80
CA GLU A 108 17.12 -9.76 14.04
C GLU A 108 18.02 -10.30 12.94
N TRP A 109 17.73 -10.00 11.68
CA TRP A 109 18.58 -10.40 10.56
C TRP A 109 19.99 -9.82 10.67
N ARG A 110 20.13 -8.55 11.05
CA ARG A 110 21.46 -7.93 11.25
C ARG A 110 22.25 -8.60 12.38
N LYS A 111 21.61 -9.06 13.47
CA LYS A 111 22.30 -9.73 14.59
C LYS A 111 23.00 -11.02 14.18
N LEU A 112 22.61 -11.61 13.04
CA LEU A 112 23.24 -12.81 12.49
C LEU A 112 24.57 -12.52 11.80
N LEU A 113 24.91 -11.25 11.58
CA LEU A 113 26.08 -10.80 10.82
C LEU A 113 26.99 -9.91 11.67
N LYS A 114 28.26 -9.83 11.29
CA LYS A 114 29.15 -8.74 11.69
C LYS A 114 28.82 -7.48 10.88
N VAL A 115 29.23 -6.31 11.40
CA VAL A 115 28.90 -5.01 10.79
C VAL A 115 29.49 -4.89 9.38
N GLU A 116 30.71 -5.39 9.18
CA GLU A 116 31.45 -5.34 7.91
C GLU A 116 30.80 -6.23 6.84
N GLU A 117 30.26 -7.38 7.25
CA GLU A 117 29.63 -8.36 6.37
C GLU A 117 28.32 -7.81 5.75
N LEU A 118 27.63 -6.91 6.45
CA LEU A 118 26.35 -6.35 5.97
C LEU A 118 26.52 -5.54 4.68
N GLU A 119 27.52 -4.65 4.64
CA GLU A 119 27.74 -3.81 3.45
C GLU A 119 28.20 -4.65 2.27
N GLU A 120 29.04 -5.67 2.50
CA GLU A 120 29.51 -6.61 1.49
C GLU A 120 28.37 -7.47 0.92
N ILE A 121 27.52 -8.03 1.79
CA ILE A 121 26.42 -8.89 1.39
C ILE A 121 25.36 -8.09 0.63
N LEU A 122 24.87 -6.99 1.20
CA LEU A 122 23.74 -6.27 0.64
C LEU A 122 24.15 -5.29 -0.47
N ASN A 123 25.42 -4.87 -0.51
CA ASN A 123 25.89 -3.76 -1.34
C ASN A 123 25.13 -2.46 -1.06
N ILE A 124 24.92 -2.18 0.23
CA ILE A 124 24.16 -1.03 0.74
C ILE A 124 24.88 -0.49 1.97
N SER A 125 24.93 0.83 2.11
CA SER A 125 25.51 1.46 3.29
C SER A 125 24.77 1.05 4.57
N TYR A 126 25.53 0.75 5.60
CA TYR A 126 25.06 0.44 6.94
C TYR A 126 24.10 1.50 7.50
N ILE A 127 24.34 2.79 7.20
CA ILE A 127 23.45 3.88 7.64
C ILE A 127 22.06 3.76 7.01
N THR A 128 21.99 3.35 5.73
CA THR A 128 20.71 3.14 5.05
C THR A 128 19.95 1.99 5.72
N TYR A 129 20.65 0.90 6.04
CA TYR A 129 20.07 -0.22 6.77
C TYR A 129 19.55 0.19 8.15
N LEU A 130 20.34 0.92 8.93
CA LEU A 130 19.94 1.44 10.24
C LEU A 130 18.71 2.35 10.17
N ASN A 131 18.56 3.13 9.10
CA ASN A 131 17.37 3.96 8.93
C ASN A 131 16.10 3.11 8.77
N TRP A 132 16.22 1.93 8.16
CA TRP A 132 15.11 0.99 8.05
C TRP A 132 14.74 0.36 9.38
N GLU A 133 15.72 -0.03 10.21
CA GLU A 133 15.46 -0.49 11.58
C GLU A 133 14.75 0.55 12.44
N LYS A 134 14.97 1.84 12.13
CA LYS A 134 14.32 2.99 12.78
C LYS A 134 12.94 3.34 12.20
N GLY A 135 12.46 2.61 11.20
CA GLY A 135 11.12 2.77 10.63
C GLY A 135 11.06 3.46 9.27
N SER A 136 12.20 3.79 8.65
CA SER A 136 12.20 4.26 7.26
C SER A 136 11.82 3.12 6.33
N MET A 137 10.90 3.35 5.40
CA MET A 137 10.48 2.31 4.45
C MET A 137 11.53 2.13 3.36
N MET A 138 11.97 0.89 3.17
CA MET A 138 12.87 0.51 2.08
C MET A 138 12.20 0.77 0.73
N SER A 139 12.96 1.24 -0.26
CA SER A 139 12.43 1.42 -1.62
C SER A 139 12.25 0.09 -2.34
N ARG A 140 11.30 0.02 -3.28
CA ARG A 140 11.07 -1.19 -4.10
C ARG A 140 12.32 -1.64 -4.85
N ASN A 141 13.00 -0.72 -5.53
CA ASN A 141 14.24 -1.02 -6.25
C ASN A 141 15.31 -1.61 -5.33
N THR A 142 15.40 -1.10 -4.09
CA THR A 142 16.33 -1.65 -3.10
C THR A 142 15.92 -3.05 -2.70
N PHE A 143 14.64 -3.27 -2.38
CA PHE A 143 14.10 -4.59 -2.05
C PHE A 143 14.39 -5.61 -3.15
N ASP A 144 14.10 -5.28 -4.41
CA ASP A 144 14.32 -6.18 -5.54
C ASP A 144 15.77 -6.63 -5.68
N LYS A 145 16.74 -5.77 -5.30
CA LYS A 145 18.17 -6.08 -5.33
C LYS A 145 18.66 -6.97 -4.19
N ILE A 146 17.97 -6.96 -3.06
CA ILE A 146 18.44 -7.62 -1.84
C ILE A 146 17.53 -8.72 -1.31
N ARG A 147 16.32 -8.87 -1.87
CA ARG A 147 15.32 -9.81 -1.37
C ARG A 147 15.86 -11.25 -1.28
N ASP A 148 16.60 -11.71 -2.28
CA ASP A 148 17.14 -13.07 -2.34
C ASP A 148 18.26 -13.32 -1.30
N LYS A 149 18.73 -12.26 -0.61
CA LYS A 149 19.72 -12.33 0.48
C LYS A 149 19.05 -12.18 1.85
N LEU A 150 17.87 -11.56 1.89
CA LEU A 150 17.11 -11.34 3.11
C LEU A 150 16.23 -12.54 3.48
N PHE A 151 15.80 -13.34 2.50
CA PHE A 151 14.91 -14.50 2.65
C PHE A 151 15.57 -15.75 2.07
#